data_AF-A0A9D7B9Y6-F1
#
_entry.id   AF-A0A9D7B9Y6-F1
#
_cell.length_a   1.000
_cell.length_b   1.000
_cell.length_c   1.000
_cell.angle_alpha   90.00
_cell.angle_beta   90.00
_cell.angle_gamma   90.00
#
_symmetry.space_group_name_H-M   'P 1'
#
loop_
_entity.id
_entity.type
_entity.pdbx_description
1 polymer ?
#
loop_
_entity_poly.entity_id
_entity_poly.type
_entity_poly.pdbx_seq_one_letter_code
_entity_poly.pdbx_strand_id
1 'polypeptide(L)'
;MKSSICGGGRYDDLTGVFGLKGMSGVGISFGADRIYDVLLETNKFPAELGSSTKLLFANFGEKEAVHCLKLLRQVREAGIAAELDVDSGKMAKQFKYANDKDIPYVAILGENEKQGTVTI
;
A
#
# COMPACT_ATOMS: atom_id res chain seq x y z
N MET A 1 29.13 -9.94 -1.98
CA MET A 1 29.51 -10.49 -0.66
C MET A 1 28.26 -11.04 0.01
N LYS A 2 28.20 -12.32 0.39
CA LYS A 2 27.04 -12.87 1.12
C LYS A 2 27.15 -12.48 2.60
N SER A 3 26.58 -11.33 2.97
CA SER A 3 26.44 -10.91 4.36
C SER A 3 25.28 -11.66 5.01
N SER A 4 25.36 -11.95 6.32
CA SER A 4 24.25 -12.63 7.03
C SER A 4 23.02 -11.73 7.12
N ILE A 5 21.84 -12.25 6.77
CA ILE A 5 20.55 -11.52 6.84
C ILE A 5 19.74 -11.83 8.11
N CYS A 6 20.14 -12.87 8.84
CA CYS A 6 19.56 -13.31 10.09
C CYS A 6 20.67 -13.73 11.05
N GLY A 7 20.47 -13.55 12.34
CA GLY A 7 21.37 -14.00 13.39
C GLY A 7 20.60 -14.27 14.67
N GLY A 8 21.19 -15.01 15.59
CA GLY A 8 20.55 -15.31 16.86
C GLY A 8 21.30 -16.31 17.69
N GLY A 9 20.77 -16.60 18.86
CA GLY A 9 21.37 -17.55 19.79
C GLY A 9 20.63 -17.64 21.11
N ARG A 10 21.15 -18.53 21.95
CA ARG A 10 20.79 -18.65 23.36
C ARG A 10 21.70 -17.73 24.18
N TYR A 11 21.11 -17.09 25.17
CA TYR A 11 21.78 -16.22 26.14
C TYR A 11 21.42 -16.73 27.53
N ASP A 12 22.42 -17.11 28.33
CA ASP A 12 22.16 -17.74 29.63
C ASP A 12 21.79 -16.74 30.74
N ASP A 13 22.16 -15.45 30.59
CA ASP A 13 21.81 -14.38 31.54
C ASP A 13 21.34 -13.11 30.80
N LEU A 14 20.23 -13.23 30.07
CA LEU A 14 19.71 -12.20 29.17
C LEU A 14 19.38 -10.88 29.90
N THR A 15 18.82 -10.96 31.11
CA THR A 15 18.37 -9.79 31.88
C THR A 15 19.36 -9.37 32.96
N GLY A 16 20.54 -9.99 33.02
CA GLY A 16 21.53 -9.72 34.06
C GLY A 16 21.94 -8.25 34.14
N VAL A 17 22.05 -7.57 32.99
CA VAL A 17 22.36 -6.13 32.88
C VAL A 17 21.24 -5.24 33.44
N PHE A 18 20.00 -5.73 33.49
CA PHE A 18 18.83 -5.01 34.02
C PHE A 18 18.53 -5.36 35.49
N GLY A 19 19.43 -6.07 36.18
CA GLY A 19 19.32 -6.38 37.60
C GLY A 19 18.57 -7.67 37.94
N LEU A 20 18.10 -8.42 36.93
CA LEU A 20 17.48 -9.74 37.10
C LEU A 20 18.44 -10.83 36.62
N LYS A 21 19.13 -11.47 37.56
CA LYS A 21 20.14 -12.51 37.26
C LYS A 21 19.52 -13.88 37.04
N GLY A 22 20.16 -14.69 36.19
CA GLY A 22 19.86 -16.12 36.00
C GLY A 22 18.69 -16.39 35.07
N MET A 23 18.25 -15.38 34.30
CA MET A 23 17.20 -15.56 33.31
C MET A 23 17.81 -15.82 31.93
N SER A 24 17.70 -17.07 31.47
CA SER A 24 18.09 -17.43 30.11
C SER A 24 17.02 -17.02 29.09
N GLY A 25 17.43 -16.70 27.87
CA GLY A 25 16.52 -16.46 26.75
C GLY A 25 17.12 -16.89 25.42
N VAL A 26 16.27 -17.00 24.39
CA VAL A 26 16.68 -17.25 23.01
C VAL A 26 16.14 -16.12 22.16
N GLY A 27 16.97 -15.58 21.27
CA GLY A 27 16.59 -14.49 20.38
C GLY A 27 17.10 -14.73 18.97
N ILE A 28 16.30 -14.30 18.01
CA ILE A 28 16.71 -14.15 16.61
C ILE A 28 16.41 -12.73 16.15
N SER A 29 17.21 -12.24 15.22
CA SER A 29 17.03 -10.93 14.60
C SER A 29 17.23 -11.03 13.09
N PHE A 30 16.52 -10.16 12.38
CA PHE A 30 16.58 -10.04 10.93
C PHE A 30 17.06 -8.64 10.58
N GLY A 31 18.06 -8.55 9.71
CA GLY A 31 18.53 -7.28 9.19
C GLY A 31 17.65 -6.83 8.03
N ALA A 32 16.61 -6.04 8.29
CA ALA A 32 15.64 -5.62 7.28
C ALA A 32 16.30 -4.99 6.04
N ASP A 33 17.25 -4.07 6.24
CA ASP A 33 17.98 -3.43 5.14
C ASP A 33 18.78 -4.45 4.31
N ARG A 34 19.39 -5.43 4.98
CA ARG A 34 20.15 -6.50 4.29
C ARG A 34 19.24 -7.44 3.51
N ILE A 35 18.04 -7.73 4.04
CA ILE A 35 17.02 -8.49 3.32
C ILE A 35 16.58 -7.68 2.09
N TYR A 36 16.35 -6.38 2.23
CA TYR A 36 15.97 -5.49 1.14
C TYR A 36 17.02 -5.48 0.02
N ASP A 37 18.30 -5.28 0.36
CA ASP A 37 19.42 -5.31 -0.59
C ASP A 37 19.48 -6.65 -1.34
N VAL A 38 19.34 -7.77 -0.63
CA VAL A 38 19.35 -9.11 -1.25
C VAL A 38 18.15 -9.30 -2.17
N LEU A 39 16.96 -8.82 -1.80
CA LEU A 39 15.77 -8.88 -2.66
C LEU A 39 15.94 -8.03 -3.92
N LEU A 40 16.59 -6.86 -3.83
CA LEU A 40 16.96 -6.03 -4.98
C LEU A 40 17.97 -6.75 -5.88
N GLU A 41 19.10 -7.20 -5.33
CA GLU A 41 20.19 -7.84 -6.09
C GLU A 41 19.73 -9.14 -6.78
N THR A 42 18.81 -9.88 -6.15
CA THR A 42 18.29 -11.15 -6.69
C THR A 42 17.02 -10.97 -7.52
N ASN A 43 16.55 -9.74 -7.70
CA ASN A 43 15.30 -9.40 -8.40
C ASN A 43 14.10 -10.23 -7.89
N LYS A 44 14.01 -10.39 -6.57
CA LYS A 44 12.98 -11.21 -5.88
C LYS A 44 11.84 -10.39 -5.28
N PHE A 45 11.82 -9.10 -5.53
CA PHE A 45 10.65 -8.30 -5.21
C PHE A 45 9.46 -8.74 -6.08
N PRO A 46 8.26 -8.87 -5.50
CA PRO A 46 7.05 -9.08 -6.29
C PRO A 46 6.91 -7.99 -7.36
N ALA A 47 6.57 -8.39 -8.59
CA ALA A 47 6.28 -7.43 -9.66
C ALA A 47 5.10 -6.50 -9.31
N GLU A 48 4.23 -6.95 -8.40
CA GLU A 48 3.01 -6.28 -7.96
C GLU A 48 3.22 -5.36 -6.74
N LEU A 49 4.46 -4.97 -6.43
CA LEU A 49 4.73 -3.96 -5.38
C LEU A 49 4.27 -2.54 -5.74
N GLY A 50 3.70 -2.37 -6.94
CA GLY A 50 3.06 -1.14 -7.37
C GLY A 50 1.85 -0.77 -6.50
N SER A 51 1.28 0.40 -6.82
CA SER A 51 0.25 1.12 -6.08
C SER A 51 -0.61 0.28 -5.13
N SER A 52 -0.72 0.71 -3.88
CA SER A 52 -1.72 0.17 -2.97
C SER A 52 -3.15 0.36 -3.50
N THR A 53 -3.35 1.32 -4.41
CA THR A 53 -4.66 1.68 -4.95
C THR A 53 -4.83 1.09 -6.35
N LYS A 54 -5.92 0.33 -6.55
CA LYS A 54 -6.29 -0.29 -7.83
C LYS A 54 -7.24 0.57 -8.67
N LEU A 55 -8.05 1.41 -8.03
CA LEU A 55 -9.05 2.22 -8.71
C LEU A 55 -9.09 3.66 -8.16
N LEU A 56 -9.00 4.64 -9.04
CA LEU A 56 -9.22 6.05 -8.70
C LEU A 56 -10.58 6.50 -9.22
N PHE A 57 -11.44 7.04 -8.37
CA PHE A 57 -12.62 7.78 -8.81
C PHE A 57 -12.22 9.22 -9.14
N ALA A 58 -12.54 9.66 -10.36
CA ALA A 58 -12.40 11.05 -10.76
C ALA A 58 -13.39 11.93 -9.99
N ASN A 59 -12.95 13.13 -9.60
CA ASN A 59 -13.74 14.09 -8.86
C ASN A 59 -14.12 15.28 -9.74
N PHE A 60 -15.42 15.43 -10.02
CA PHE A 60 -15.96 16.52 -10.86
C PHE A 60 -16.65 17.63 -10.06
N GLY A 61 -16.77 17.48 -8.73
CA GLY A 61 -17.53 18.40 -7.89
C GLY A 61 -18.14 17.71 -6.69
N GLU A 62 -18.69 18.50 -5.77
CA GLU A 62 -19.22 17.99 -4.50
C GLU A 62 -20.36 17.00 -4.68
N LYS A 63 -21.23 17.21 -5.67
CA LYS A 63 -22.41 16.34 -5.90
C LYS A 63 -21.98 14.96 -6.37
N GLU A 64 -21.07 14.92 -7.34
CA GLU A 64 -20.50 13.70 -7.92
C GLU A 64 -19.64 13.00 -6.86
N ALA A 65 -18.84 13.73 -6.11
CA ALA A 65 -18.04 13.21 -5.01
C ALA A 65 -18.89 12.46 -3.97
N VAL A 66 -20.03 13.00 -3.55
CA VAL A 66 -20.95 12.32 -2.61
C VAL A 66 -21.46 11.00 -3.19
N HIS A 67 -21.71 10.92 -4.50
CA HIS A 67 -22.10 9.68 -5.14
C HIS A 67 -20.92 8.69 -5.23
N CYS A 68 -19.74 9.16 -5.65
CA CYS A 68 -18.51 8.37 -5.69
C CYS A 68 -18.16 7.81 -4.32
N LEU A 69 -18.35 8.54 -3.22
CA LEU A 69 -18.10 8.05 -1.86
C LEU A 69 -18.96 6.84 -1.48
N LYS A 70 -20.21 6.76 -1.96
CA LYS A 70 -21.08 5.60 -1.74
C LYS A 70 -20.57 4.37 -2.50
N LEU A 71 -20.19 4.56 -3.77
CA LEU A 71 -19.62 3.48 -4.59
C LEU A 71 -18.25 3.04 -4.08
N LEU A 72 -17.41 3.99 -3.66
CA LEU A 72 -16.10 3.76 -3.06
C LEU A 72 -16.20 2.83 -1.86
N ARG A 73 -17.22 3.01 -1.01
CA ARG A 73 -17.49 2.10 0.11
C ARG A 73 -17.79 0.69 -0.37
N GLN A 74 -18.69 0.53 -1.34
CA GLN A 74 -19.07 -0.79 -1.88
C GLN A 74 -17.88 -1.51 -2.52
N VAL A 75 -17.08 -0.78 -3.30
CA VAL A 75 -15.87 -1.29 -3.96
C VAL A 75 -14.82 -1.74 -2.93
N ARG A 76 -14.64 -0.97 -1.85
CA ARG A 76 -13.75 -1.35 -0.74
C ARG A 76 -14.28 -2.55 0.05
N GLU A 77 -15.59 -2.63 0.31
CA GLU A 77 -16.24 -3.80 0.93
C GLU A 77 -16.09 -5.07 0.07
N ALA A 78 -15.99 -4.91 -1.25
CA ALA A 78 -15.67 -5.99 -2.19
C ALA A 78 -14.16 -6.34 -2.27
N GLY A 79 -13.31 -5.71 -1.45
CA GLY A 79 -11.87 -6.00 -1.37
C GLY A 79 -11.02 -5.28 -2.41
N ILE A 80 -11.57 -4.33 -3.16
CA ILE A 80 -10.82 -3.54 -4.14
C ILE A 80 -10.31 -2.27 -3.45
N ALA A 81 -8.99 -2.12 -3.40
CA ALA A 81 -8.37 -0.89 -2.91
C ALA A 81 -8.66 0.25 -3.89
N ALA A 82 -9.44 1.22 -3.46
CA ALA A 82 -9.88 2.33 -4.28
C ALA A 82 -9.80 3.65 -3.51
N GLU A 83 -9.70 4.77 -4.21
CA GLU A 83 -9.72 6.12 -3.64
C GLU A 83 -10.48 7.11 -4.54
N LEU A 84 -10.84 8.27 -4.01
CA LEU A 84 -11.45 9.39 -4.73
C LEU A 84 -10.43 10.52 -4.79
N ASP A 85 -10.28 11.17 -5.94
CA ASP A 85 -9.42 12.34 -6.06
C ASP A 85 -9.90 13.46 -5.13
N VAL A 86 -8.97 14.08 -4.40
CA VAL A 86 -9.28 15.11 -3.40
C VAL A 86 -9.67 16.43 -4.07
N ASP A 87 -9.08 16.73 -5.23
CA ASP A 87 -9.31 17.98 -5.92
C ASP A 87 -10.34 17.80 -7.04
N SER A 88 -11.45 18.56 -6.96
CA SER A 88 -12.34 18.75 -8.11
C SER A 88 -11.61 19.57 -9.17
N GLY A 89 -10.94 18.88 -10.10
CA GLY A 89 -9.93 19.45 -10.97
C GLY A 89 -10.06 19.00 -12.42
N LYS A 90 -9.16 19.51 -13.29
CA LYS A 90 -9.10 19.07 -14.69
C LYS A 90 -8.69 17.60 -14.74
N MET A 91 -9.38 16.79 -15.57
CA MET A 91 -9.07 15.37 -15.77
C MET A 91 -7.59 15.08 -16.05
N ALA A 92 -6.90 15.95 -16.79
CA ALA A 92 -5.48 15.79 -17.07
C ALA A 92 -4.61 15.69 -15.80
N LYS A 93 -4.97 16.42 -14.72
CA LYS A 93 -4.26 16.32 -13.44
C LYS A 93 -4.55 15.00 -12.73
N GLN A 94 -5.81 14.57 -12.73
CA GLN A 94 -6.24 13.34 -12.07
C GLN A 94 -5.67 12.09 -12.76
N PHE A 95 -5.63 12.09 -14.10
CA PHE A 95 -4.94 11.03 -14.87
C PHE A 95 -3.44 11.04 -14.64
N LYS A 96 -2.80 12.22 -14.56
CA LYS A 96 -1.39 12.31 -14.22
C LYS A 96 -1.14 11.73 -12.83
N TYR A 97 -1.97 12.05 -11.85
CA TYR A 97 -1.89 11.50 -10.51
C TYR A 97 -2.05 9.97 -10.50
N ALA A 98 -3.03 9.43 -11.23
CA ALA A 98 -3.19 7.99 -11.38
C ALA A 98 -1.94 7.33 -11.99
N ASN A 99 -1.37 7.93 -13.04
CA ASN A 99 -0.18 7.43 -13.71
C ASN A 99 1.07 7.52 -12.81
N ASP A 100 1.29 8.65 -12.13
CA ASP A 100 2.42 8.85 -11.22
C ASP A 100 2.38 7.88 -10.02
N LYS A 101 1.18 7.37 -9.67
CA LYS A 101 0.96 6.36 -8.64
C LYS A 101 0.81 4.94 -9.17
N ASP A 102 0.95 4.69 -10.47
CA ASP A 102 0.69 3.39 -11.09
C ASP A 102 -0.69 2.80 -10.76
N ILE A 103 -1.71 3.64 -10.64
CA ILE A 103 -3.11 3.20 -10.45
C ILE A 103 -3.64 2.70 -11.79
N PRO A 104 -4.04 1.42 -11.91
CA PRO A 104 -4.36 0.81 -13.20
C PRO A 104 -5.71 1.25 -13.79
N TYR A 105 -6.62 1.79 -12.99
CA TYR A 105 -7.99 2.11 -13.41
C TYR A 105 -8.47 3.47 -12.89
N VAL A 106 -9.20 4.20 -13.73
CA VAL A 106 -9.79 5.50 -13.36
C VAL A 106 -11.29 5.49 -13.67
N ALA A 107 -12.11 5.40 -12.61
CA ALA A 107 -13.56 5.49 -12.71
C ALA A 107 -14.03 6.94 -12.90
N ILE A 108 -14.77 7.20 -13.97
CA ILE A 108 -15.34 8.50 -14.30
C ILE A 108 -16.86 8.44 -14.10
N LEU A 109 -17.38 9.33 -13.26
CA LEU A 109 -18.81 9.53 -13.05
C LEU A 109 -19.17 11.00 -13.26
N GLY A 110 -19.64 11.33 -14.46
CA GLY A 110 -20.18 12.65 -14.79
C GLY A 110 -21.70 12.72 -14.65
N GLU A 111 -22.26 13.85 -15.08
CA GLU A 111 -23.72 14.05 -15.06
C GLU A 111 -24.49 13.12 -16.01
N ASN A 112 -23.83 12.61 -17.06
CA ASN A 112 -24.42 11.75 -18.09
C ASN A 112 -24.44 10.27 -17.69
N GLU A 113 -23.59 9.85 -16.75
CA GLU A 113 -23.47 8.48 -16.25
C GLU A 113 -24.58 8.11 -15.23
N LYS A 114 -25.65 8.91 -15.16
CA LYS A 114 -26.82 8.67 -14.31
C LYS A 114 -27.70 7.51 -14.82
N GLN A 115 -27.22 6.29 -14.62
CA GLN A 115 -27.97 5.04 -14.39
C GLN A 115 -27.00 3.85 -14.48
N GLY A 116 -26.29 3.57 -13.38
CA GLY A 116 -25.61 2.28 -13.18
C GLY A 116 -24.42 1.96 -14.10
N THR A 117 -23.96 2.91 -14.91
CA THR A 117 -22.81 2.73 -15.81
C THR A 117 -21.64 3.57 -15.32
N VAL A 118 -20.48 2.95 -15.13
CA VAL A 118 -19.22 3.63 -14.78
C VAL A 118 -18.23 3.39 -15.91
N THR A 119 -17.58 4.45 -16.38
CA THR A 119 -16.48 4.34 -17.34
C THR A 119 -15.18 4.12 -16.57
N ILE A 120 -14.41 3.09 -16.93
CA ILE A 120 -13.14 2.69 -16.28
C ILE A 120 -11.97 2.89 -17.25
#